data_AF-A0A4R6QMN6-F1
#
_entry.id   AF-A0A4R6QMN6-F1
#
_cell.length_a   1.000
_cell.length_b   1.000
_cell.length_c   1.000
_cell.angle_alpha   90.00
_cell.angle_beta   90.00
_cell.angle_gamma   90.00
#
_symmetry.space_group_name_H-M   'P 1'
#
loop_
_entity.id
_entity.type
_entity.pdbx_description
1 polymer ?
#
loop_
_entity_poly.entity_id
_entity_poly.type
_entity_poly.pdbx_seq_one_letter_code
_entity_poly.pdbx_strand_id
1 'polypeptide(L)'
;MRLSPEFPVFENGAAMRSRGIELGLAGRFAGGGQLLASLQWYRNRSDAATDNLNNQPPRQLKRTLSQPLWSPDWRLSGQVLAASHRQVLTERLPGYALLNLNLL
;
A
#
# COMPACT_ATOMS: atom_id res chain seq x y z
N MET A 1 0.03 -32.06 -39.54
CA MET A 1 1.01 -32.44 -38.48
C MET A 1 0.26 -32.33 -37.14
N ARG A 2 -0.18 -33.46 -36.57
CA ARG A 2 -0.91 -33.54 -35.29
C ARG A 2 0.13 -33.64 -34.17
N LEU A 3 0.05 -32.76 -33.18
CA LEU A 3 0.86 -32.84 -31.96
C LEU A 3 0.19 -33.83 -30.99
N SER A 4 0.96 -34.79 -30.48
CA SER A 4 0.55 -35.80 -29.48
C SER A 4 0.40 -35.18 -28.07
N PRO A 5 -0.39 -35.78 -27.16
CA PRO A 5 -0.98 -35.10 -25.99
C PRO A 5 -0.15 -35.23 -24.70
N GLU A 6 1.19 -35.19 -24.75
CA GLU A 6 2.03 -35.55 -23.58
C GLU A 6 2.82 -34.40 -22.93
N PHE A 7 2.53 -33.14 -23.28
CA PHE A 7 3.18 -32.01 -22.60
C PHE A 7 2.14 -31.05 -22.02
N PRO A 8 2.22 -30.70 -20.71
CA PRO A 8 1.41 -29.62 -20.18
C PRO A 8 1.78 -28.34 -20.93
N VAL A 9 0.80 -27.78 -21.64
CA VAL A 9 0.98 -26.53 -22.38
C VAL A 9 0.67 -25.39 -21.41
N PHE A 10 1.58 -24.43 -21.29
CA PHE A 10 1.32 -23.21 -20.55
C PHE A 10 0.33 -22.36 -21.36
N GLU A 11 -0.89 -22.22 -20.85
CA GLU A 11 -1.84 -21.25 -21.36
C GLU A 11 -1.67 -19.93 -20.59
N ASN A 12 -1.84 -18.82 -21.31
CA ASN A 12 -1.75 -17.50 -20.68
C ASN A 12 -2.93 -17.37 -19.69
N GLY A 13 -2.62 -17.34 -18.39
CA GLY A 13 -3.62 -17.28 -17.32
C GLY A 13 -4.54 -16.07 -17.46
N ALA A 14 -5.74 -16.18 -16.88
CA ALA A 14 -6.79 -15.17 -17.08
C ALA A 14 -6.36 -13.75 -16.68
N ALA A 15 -6.95 -12.78 -17.38
CA ALA A 15 -6.64 -11.37 -17.19
C ALA A 15 -6.85 -10.91 -15.75
N MET A 16 -5.90 -10.13 -15.24
CA MET A 16 -6.03 -9.39 -13.99
C MET A 16 -6.37 -7.94 -14.30
N ARG A 17 -7.36 -7.40 -13.58
CA ARG A 17 -7.80 -6.01 -13.70
C ARG A 17 -7.68 -5.33 -12.35
N SER A 18 -6.94 -4.23 -12.31
CA SER A 18 -6.87 -3.35 -11.14
C SER A 18 -7.57 -2.03 -11.44
N ARG A 19 -8.31 -1.52 -10.46
CA ARG A 19 -8.86 -0.16 -10.46
C ARG A 19 -8.59 0.46 -9.11
N GLY A 20 -8.15 1.70 -9.08
CA GLY A 20 -7.89 2.39 -7.82
C GLY A 20 -7.81 3.88 -7.95
N ILE A 21 -7.75 4.52 -6.79
CA ILE A 21 -7.59 5.95 -6.61
C ILE A 21 -6.44 6.17 -5.65
N GLU A 22 -5.58 7.13 -5.98
CA GLU A 22 -4.51 7.61 -5.12
C GLU A 22 -4.66 9.10 -4.88
N LEU A 23 -4.49 9.51 -3.63
CA LEU A 23 -4.46 10.91 -3.23
C LEU A 23 -3.15 11.17 -2.50
N GLY A 24 -2.43 12.19 -2.96
CA GLY A 24 -1.17 12.63 -2.37
C GLY A 24 -1.27 14.07 -1.89
N LEU A 25 -0.72 14.34 -0.71
CA LEU A 25 -0.55 15.68 -0.17
C LEU A 25 0.91 15.86 0.26
N ALA A 26 1.53 16.94 -0.19
CA ALA A 26 2.86 17.35 0.27
C ALA A 26 2.85 18.84 0.56
N GLY A 27 3.48 19.25 1.67
CA GLY A 27 3.49 20.64 2.09
C GLY A 27 4.63 20.97 3.03
N ARG A 28 5.00 22.25 3.04
CA ARG A 28 5.88 22.85 4.03
C ARG A 28 5.14 23.98 4.73
N PHE A 29 5.31 24.09 6.05
CA PHE A 29 4.62 25.09 6.87
C PHE A 29 5.59 26.19 7.32
N ALA A 30 5.04 27.33 7.74
CA ALA A 30 5.80 28.34 8.44
C ALA A 30 6.50 27.71 9.68
N GLY A 31 7.76 28.06 9.92
CA GLY A 31 8.58 27.42 10.95
C GLY A 31 9.29 26.14 10.52
N GLY A 32 9.35 25.85 9.21
CA GLY A 32 10.20 24.78 8.66
C GLY A 32 9.61 23.37 8.75
N GLY A 33 8.35 23.25 9.18
CA GLY A 33 7.64 21.97 9.22
C GLY A 33 7.37 21.40 7.84
N GLN A 34 7.27 20.08 7.74
CA GLN A 34 7.03 19.34 6.49
C GLN A 34 6.00 18.23 6.72
N LEU A 35 5.06 18.09 5.80
CA LEU A 35 4.06 17.02 5.76
C LEU A 35 4.11 16.32 4.41
N LEU A 36 4.15 15.00 4.44
CA LEU A 36 3.81 14.14 3.31
C LEU A 36 2.70 13.19 3.75
N ALA A 37 1.68 13.02 2.92
CA ALA A 37 0.63 12.04 3.14
C ALA A 37 0.22 11.42 1.81
N SER A 38 -0.09 10.13 1.83
CA SER A 38 -0.70 9.42 0.72
C SER A 38 -1.79 8.48 1.20
N LEU A 39 -2.90 8.47 0.47
CA LEU A 39 -4.01 7.56 0.66
C LEU A 39 -4.24 6.80 -0.64
N GLN A 40 -4.29 5.49 -0.55
CA GLN A 40 -4.45 4.59 -1.68
C GLN A 40 -5.66 3.69 -1.45
N TRP A 41 -6.49 3.53 -2.47
CA TRP A 41 -7.54 2.53 -2.51
C TRP A 41 -7.49 1.79 -3.83
N TYR A 42 -7.29 0.47 -3.78
CA TYR A 42 -7.34 -0.43 -4.94
C TYR A 42 -8.41 -1.51 -4.80
N ARG A 43 -8.92 -1.94 -5.94
CA ARG A 43 -9.72 -3.13 -6.11
C ARG A 43 -9.15 -3.93 -7.27
N ASN A 44 -8.70 -5.13 -6.97
CA ASN A 44 -8.14 -6.06 -7.93
C ASN A 44 -9.13 -7.19 -8.19
N ARG A 45 -9.39 -7.54 -9.44
CA ARG A 45 -10.18 -8.71 -9.82
C ARG A 45 -9.39 -9.58 -10.79
N SER A 46 -9.44 -10.89 -10.61
CA SER A 46 -8.98 -11.85 -11.61
C SER A 46 -10.21 -12.47 -12.28
N ASP A 47 -10.13 -12.68 -13.59
CA ASP A 47 -11.20 -13.36 -14.33
C ASP A 47 -11.16 -14.90 -14.13
N ALA A 48 -10.07 -15.48 -13.59
CA ALA A 48 -9.95 -16.93 -13.28
C ALA A 48 -10.13 -17.30 -11.81
N ALA A 49 -9.89 -16.36 -10.89
CA ALA A 49 -9.99 -16.60 -9.46
C ALA A 49 -10.90 -15.55 -8.84
N THR A 50 -11.95 -16.02 -8.16
CA THR A 50 -12.90 -15.19 -7.40
C THR A 50 -12.23 -14.42 -6.25
N ASP A 51 -10.98 -14.75 -5.93
CA ASP A 51 -10.22 -14.12 -4.86
C ASP A 51 -9.43 -12.90 -5.37
N ASN A 52 -9.63 -11.78 -4.66
CA ASN A 52 -8.81 -10.58 -4.81
C ASN A 52 -7.32 -10.97 -4.69
N LEU A 53 -6.43 -10.29 -5.44
CA LEU A 53 -4.97 -10.49 -5.38
C LEU A 53 -4.50 -10.80 -3.95
N ASN A 54 -4.04 -12.03 -3.73
CA ASN A 54 -3.58 -12.47 -2.43
C ASN A 54 -2.35 -11.63 -2.03
N ASN A 55 -2.47 -10.98 -0.88
CA ASN A 55 -1.48 -10.23 -0.10
C ASN A 55 -1.40 -8.71 -0.31
N GLN A 56 -2.34 -8.08 -1.03
CA GLN A 56 -2.40 -6.61 -1.12
C GLN A 56 -3.57 -6.03 -0.28
N PRO A 57 -3.30 -5.12 0.68
CA PRO A 57 -4.36 -4.37 1.37
C PRO A 57 -5.14 -3.49 0.37
N PRO A 58 -6.48 -3.55 0.34
CA PRO A 58 -7.29 -2.72 -0.55
C PRO A 58 -7.17 -1.22 -0.26
N ARG A 59 -6.79 -0.85 0.97
CA ARG A 59 -6.62 0.52 1.43
C ARG A 59 -5.34 0.67 2.23
N GLN A 60 -4.58 1.73 1.95
CA GLN A 60 -3.38 2.08 2.67
C GLN A 60 -3.28 3.60 2.87
N LEU A 61 -2.88 4.01 4.07
CA LEU A 61 -2.53 5.39 4.42
C LEU A 61 -1.06 5.43 4.84
N LYS A 62 -0.32 6.40 4.32
CA LYS A 62 1.03 6.73 4.80
C LYS A 62 1.07 8.22 5.08
N ARG A 63 1.63 8.60 6.22
CA ARG A 63 1.81 10.00 6.59
C ARG A 63 3.14 10.18 7.31
N THR A 64 3.87 11.20 6.95
CA THR A 64 5.09 11.65 7.62
C THR A 64 4.97 13.13 7.94
N LEU A 65 5.18 13.48 9.20
CA LEU A 65 5.26 14.86 9.68
C LEU A 65 6.65 15.08 10.28
N SER A 66 7.26 16.21 10.00
CA SER A 66 8.52 16.64 10.57
C SER A 66 8.43 18.10 10.96
N GLN A 67 8.83 18.45 12.18
CA GLN A 67 8.68 19.79 12.73
C GLN A 67 9.92 20.16 13.54
N PRO A 68 10.64 21.25 13.17
CA PRO A 68 11.59 21.89 14.07
C PRO A 68 10.86 22.36 15.34
N LEU A 69 11.48 22.16 16.50
CA LEU A 69 10.92 22.58 17.77
C LEU A 69 11.31 24.03 18.09
N TRP A 70 11.78 24.27 19.31
CA TRP A 70 12.17 25.58 19.85
C TRP A 70 13.54 26.04 19.33
N SER A 71 14.40 25.12 18.90
CA SER A 71 15.64 25.39 18.16
C SER A 71 15.62 24.61 16.84
N PRO A 72 16.25 25.13 15.76
CA PRO A 72 16.43 24.39 14.51
C PRO A 72 17.25 23.10 14.67
N ASP A 73 18.01 22.98 15.76
CA ASP A 73 18.81 21.79 16.08
C ASP A 73 17.95 20.64 16.59
N TRP A 74 16.75 20.92 17.10
CA TRP A 74 15.82 19.93 17.61
C TRP A 74 14.65 19.72 16.65
N ARG A 75 14.42 18.48 16.24
CA ARG A 75 13.38 18.12 15.29
C ARG A 75 12.57 16.92 15.78
N LEU A 76 11.27 17.13 15.92
CA LEU A 76 10.32 16.06 16.14
C LEU A 76 9.81 15.55 14.79
N SER A 77 9.84 14.25 14.58
CA SER A 77 9.22 13.62 13.41
C SER A 77 8.32 12.47 13.82
N GLY A 78 7.24 12.30 13.06
CA GLY A 78 6.27 11.23 13.26
C GLY A 78 5.88 10.62 11.93
N GLN A 79 5.77 9.29 11.90
CA GLN A 79 5.31 8.54 10.75
C GLN A 79 4.16 7.63 11.14
N VAL A 80 3.13 7.60 10.32
CA VAL A 80 2.00 6.69 10.44
C VAL A 80 1.91 5.89 9.15
N LEU A 81 1.88 4.58 9.28
CA LEU A 81 1.50 3.68 8.20
C LEU A 81 0.31 2.85 8.67
N ALA A 82 -0.80 2.91 7.94
CA ALA A 82 -1.98 2.10 8.22
C ALA A 82 -2.38 1.32 6.98
N ALA A 83 -2.68 0.04 7.18
CA ALA A 83 -3.14 -0.85 6.13
C ALA A 83 -4.43 -1.53 6.57
N SER A 84 -5.40 -1.61 5.67
CA SER A 84 -6.60 -2.42 5.88
C SER A 84 -6.28 -3.93 5.82
N HIS A 85 -7.28 -4.74 6.13
CA HIS A 85 -7.18 -6.20 6.04
C HIS A 85 -6.69 -6.64 4.65
N ARG A 86 -6.06 -7.80 4.59
CA ARG A 86 -5.65 -8.44 3.32
C ARG A 86 -5.91 -9.93 3.38
N GLN A 87 -6.17 -10.51 2.22
CA GLN A 87 -6.29 -11.96 2.08
C GLN A 87 -4.93 -12.52 1.69
N VAL A 88 -4.47 -13.58 2.33
CA VAL A 88 -3.21 -14.26 2.04
C VAL A 88 -3.52 -15.74 1.98
N LEU A 89 -3.47 -16.31 0.77
CA LEU A 89 -3.85 -17.71 0.52
C LEU A 89 -5.28 -17.96 1.05
N THR A 90 -5.41 -18.79 2.08
CA THR A 90 -6.69 -19.16 2.72
C THR A 90 -7.04 -18.31 3.93
N GLU A 91 -6.17 -17.39 4.35
CA GLU A 91 -6.34 -16.61 5.56
C GLU A 91 -6.62 -15.14 5.30
N ARG A 92 -7.40 -14.53 6.20
CA ARG A 92 -7.63 -13.09 6.21
C ARG A 92 -6.85 -12.47 7.36
N LEU A 93 -5.82 -11.72 7.04
CA LEU A 93 -5.05 -10.97 8.03
C LEU A 93 -5.78 -9.67 8.37
N PRO A 94 -5.84 -9.30 9.66
CA PRO A 94 -6.44 -8.03 10.07
C PRO A 94 -5.61 -6.85 9.55
N GLY A 95 -6.26 -5.69 9.50
CA GLY A 95 -5.55 -4.44 9.27
C GLY A 95 -4.65 -4.09 10.46
N TYR A 96 -3.69 -3.21 10.23
CA TYR A 96 -2.76 -2.77 11.25
C TYR A 96 -2.37 -1.31 11.04
N ALA A 97 -1.83 -0.71 12.09
CA ALA A 97 -1.21 0.60 12.05
C ALA A 97 0.15 0.55 12.75
N LEU A 98 1.13 1.23 12.17
CA LEU A 98 2.46 1.45 12.74
C LEU A 98 2.65 2.95 12.95
N LEU A 99 3.14 3.30 14.13
CA LEU A 99 3.48 4.66 14.52
C LEU A 99 4.95 4.70 14.89
N ASN A 100 5.72 5.53 14.20
CA ASN A 100 7.12 5.82 14.55
C ASN A 100 7.21 7.27 14.98
N LEU A 101 7.87 7.53 16.10
CA LEU A 101 8.15 8.88 16.60
C LEU A 101 9.66 8.99 16.82
N ASN A 102 10.27 10.05 16.33
CA ASN A 102 11.69 10.31 16.52
C ASN A 102 11.90 11.75 16.93
N LEU A 103 12.83 11.97 17.87
CA LEU A 103 13.36 13.27 18.22
C LEU A 103 14.85 13.26 17.83
N LEU A 104 15.22 14.19 16.96
CA LEU A 104 16.58 14.40 16.48
C LEU A 104 17.11 15.75 16.96
#